data_AF-A0A4Y9QI73-F1
#
_entry.id   AF-A0A4Y9QI73-F1
#
_cell.length_a   1.000
_cell.length_b   1.000
_cell.length_c   1.000
_cell.angle_alpha   90.00
_cell.angle_beta   90.00
_cell.angle_gamma   90.00
#
_symmetry.space_group_name_H-M   'P 1'
#
loop_
_entity.id
_entity.type
_entity.pdbx_description
1 polymer ?
#
loop_
_entity_poly.entity_id
_entity_poly.type
_entity_poly.pdbx_seq_one_letter_code
_entity_poly.pdbx_strand_id
1 'polypeptide(L)'
;MTGLVDFDAWAELAGDSPTSRTEWAAVVAAWSEPHRRYHDLAHLAAVLGLIGELAGAADDPAAVRLAAWYHDIAYEPERTDNEQVSAARARVGLRGLVPDGRVDEVERLVLLTAGHDPAPDDANGAVLCDADLAVLAGPPDAYATYASAVREEYGHLSDEEFTAGRIAVLEHLLALPALYRTPEAARQWADRAAANMTAELALLRRRAASGPATPPPAAG
;
A
#
# COMPACT_ATOMS: atom_id res chain seq x y z
N MET A 1 3.55 18.63 4.68
CA MET A 1 3.04 17.74 3.61
C MET A 1 1.61 17.33 3.93
N THR A 2 0.70 18.32 4.07
CA THR A 2 -0.71 18.10 4.49
C THR A 2 -1.72 18.46 3.40
N GLY A 3 -1.29 19.07 2.29
CA GLY A 3 -2.19 19.55 1.23
C GLY A 3 -2.64 18.48 0.21
N LEU A 4 -2.20 17.23 0.36
CA LEU A 4 -2.63 16.14 -0.53
C LEU A 4 -3.78 15.32 0.04
N VAL A 5 -4.02 15.42 1.36
CA VAL A 5 -5.04 14.64 2.08
C VAL A 5 -6.12 15.55 2.66
N ASP A 6 -6.21 16.79 2.18
CA ASP A 6 -7.25 17.73 2.59
C ASP A 6 -8.56 17.51 1.81
N PHE A 7 -9.59 18.24 2.22
CA PHE A 7 -10.90 18.14 1.58
C PHE A 7 -10.91 18.71 0.16
N ASP A 8 -10.06 19.69 -0.15
CA ASP A 8 -10.07 20.32 -1.47
C ASP A 8 -9.56 19.31 -2.52
N ALA A 9 -8.47 18.58 -2.22
CA ALA A 9 -7.97 17.49 -3.05
C ALA A 9 -8.99 16.36 -3.24
N TRP A 10 -9.79 16.05 -2.21
CA TRP A 10 -10.88 15.07 -2.32
C TRP A 10 -12.06 15.60 -3.16
N ALA A 11 -12.45 16.86 -2.95
CA ALA A 11 -13.59 17.47 -3.62
C ALA A 11 -13.39 17.61 -5.13
N GLU A 12 -12.14 17.71 -5.61
CA GLU A 12 -11.81 17.61 -7.03
C GLU A 12 -12.26 16.28 -7.67
N LEU A 13 -12.31 15.21 -6.88
CA LEU A 13 -12.63 13.85 -7.35
C LEU A 13 -14.10 13.48 -7.11
N ALA A 14 -14.64 13.82 -5.95
CA ALA A 14 -15.95 13.37 -5.46
C ALA A 14 -16.96 14.51 -5.24
N GLY A 15 -16.62 15.73 -5.69
CA GLY A 15 -17.45 16.93 -5.61
C GLY A 15 -17.51 17.59 -4.23
N ASP A 16 -17.91 18.85 -4.18
CA ASP A 16 -18.18 19.57 -2.93
C ASP A 16 -19.66 19.46 -2.55
N SER A 17 -19.96 18.54 -1.63
CA SER A 17 -21.30 18.37 -1.05
C SER A 17 -21.18 17.96 0.41
N PRO A 18 -22.25 18.13 1.22
CA PRO A 18 -22.27 17.63 2.59
C PRO A 18 -21.98 16.13 2.68
N THR A 19 -22.53 15.33 1.75
CA THR A 19 -22.28 13.88 1.66
C THR A 19 -20.81 13.59 1.38
N SER A 20 -20.20 14.31 0.43
CA SER A 20 -18.78 14.17 0.11
C SER A 20 -17.87 14.53 1.29
N ARG A 21 -18.20 15.61 2.04
CA ARG A 21 -17.48 16.00 3.26
C ARG A 21 -17.57 14.94 4.36
N THR A 22 -18.74 14.35 4.55
CA THR A 22 -18.92 13.24 5.51
C THR A 22 -18.11 12.02 5.11
N GLU A 23 -18.11 11.66 3.82
CA GLU A 23 -17.34 10.51 3.34
C GLU A 23 -15.83 10.75 3.47
N TRP A 24 -15.32 11.90 3.04
CA TRP A 24 -13.92 12.28 3.22
C TRP A 24 -13.48 12.19 4.68
N ALA A 25 -14.28 12.73 5.60
CA ALA A 25 -13.97 12.68 7.02
C ALA A 25 -13.92 11.23 7.55
N ALA A 26 -14.78 10.33 7.05
CA ALA A 26 -14.76 8.91 7.39
C ALA A 26 -13.53 8.20 6.82
N VAL A 27 -13.13 8.51 5.58
CA VAL A 27 -11.91 7.98 4.96
C VAL A 27 -10.69 8.42 5.76
N VAL A 28 -10.55 9.72 6.04
CA VAL A 28 -9.43 10.25 6.84
C VAL A 28 -9.39 9.63 8.23
N ALA A 29 -10.55 9.43 8.87
CA ALA A 29 -10.62 8.78 10.17
C ALA A 29 -10.08 7.34 10.14
N ALA A 30 -10.40 6.57 9.10
CA ALA A 30 -9.89 5.20 8.93
C ALA A 30 -8.36 5.18 8.76
N TRP A 31 -7.80 6.06 7.93
CA TRP A 31 -6.34 6.20 7.78
C TRP A 31 -5.64 6.75 9.04
N SER A 32 -6.40 7.30 9.99
CA SER A 32 -5.88 7.87 11.25
C SER A 32 -6.01 6.90 12.45
N GLU A 33 -6.38 5.64 12.22
CA GLU A 33 -6.55 4.69 13.31
C GLU A 33 -5.23 4.44 14.07
N PRO A 34 -5.23 4.41 15.42
CA PRO A 34 -4.00 4.45 16.22
C PRO A 34 -3.06 3.25 16.08
N HIS A 35 -3.53 2.13 15.52
CA HIS A 35 -2.73 0.92 15.32
C HIS A 35 -1.89 0.97 14.05
N ARG A 36 -2.19 1.88 13.11
CA ARG A 36 -1.44 2.07 11.86
C ARG A 36 -0.08 2.71 12.17
N ARG A 37 0.98 2.19 11.57
CA ARG A 37 2.36 2.68 11.71
C ARG A 37 2.98 3.04 10.38
N TYR A 38 2.73 2.21 9.36
CA TYR A 38 3.11 2.46 7.99
C TYR A 38 1.89 2.85 7.16
N HIS A 39 0.79 2.10 7.25
CA HIS A 39 -0.41 2.32 6.43
C HIS A 39 -1.28 3.44 7.00
N ASP A 40 -0.72 4.64 7.10
CA ASP A 40 -1.30 5.84 7.70
C ASP A 40 -1.49 6.99 6.67
N LEU A 41 -1.90 8.17 7.14
CA LEU A 41 -2.07 9.35 6.28
C LEU A 41 -0.78 9.79 5.55
N ALA A 42 0.41 9.48 6.10
CA ALA A 42 1.68 9.81 5.44
C ALA A 42 1.93 8.89 4.24
N HIS A 43 1.64 7.58 4.37
CA HIS A 43 1.63 6.65 3.24
C HIS A 43 0.64 7.11 2.16
N LEU A 44 -0.62 7.36 2.54
CA LEU A 44 -1.63 7.85 1.60
C LEU A 44 -1.18 9.11 0.85
N ALA A 45 -0.60 10.09 1.56
CA ALA A 45 -0.08 11.31 0.95
C ALA A 45 1.06 11.02 -0.04
N ALA A 46 1.96 10.08 0.28
CA ALA A 46 3.06 9.69 -0.59
C ALA A 46 2.53 9.03 -1.87
N VAL A 47 1.59 8.09 -1.75
CA VAL A 47 0.96 7.41 -2.90
C VAL A 47 0.23 8.41 -3.79
N LEU A 48 -0.58 9.32 -3.21
CA LEU A 48 -1.27 10.36 -3.98
C LEU A 48 -0.31 11.30 -4.71
N GLY A 49 0.82 11.65 -4.08
CA GLY A 49 1.87 12.46 -4.70
C GLY A 49 2.48 11.77 -5.93
N LEU A 50 2.85 10.50 -5.80
CA LEU A 50 3.42 9.70 -6.87
C LEU A 50 2.44 9.43 -8.01
N ILE A 51 1.16 9.20 -7.70
CA ILE A 51 0.11 9.13 -8.73
C ILE A 51 0.04 10.44 -9.50
N GLY A 52 0.20 11.60 -8.83
CA GLY A 52 0.27 12.90 -9.49
C GLY A 52 1.43 13.00 -10.50
N GLU A 53 2.59 12.45 -10.16
CA GLU A 53 3.77 12.40 -11.05
C GLU A 53 3.57 11.42 -12.22
N LEU A 54 2.91 10.30 -11.97
CA LEU A 54 2.66 9.23 -12.94
C LEU A 54 1.35 9.39 -13.72
N ALA A 55 0.54 10.42 -13.44
CA ALA A 55 -0.82 10.58 -13.97
C ALA A 55 -0.90 10.55 -15.50
N GLY A 56 0.15 10.98 -16.20
CA GLY A 56 0.22 10.94 -17.67
C GLY A 56 0.26 9.52 -18.26
N ALA A 57 0.48 8.49 -17.44
CA ALA A 57 0.48 7.09 -17.85
C ALA A 57 -0.84 6.36 -17.55
N ALA A 58 -1.80 6.99 -16.83
CA ALA A 58 -3.09 6.39 -16.50
C ALA A 58 -4.19 6.81 -17.50
N ASP A 59 -5.14 5.92 -17.77
CA ASP A 59 -6.31 6.19 -18.61
C ASP A 59 -7.40 7.00 -17.87
N ASP A 60 -7.61 6.71 -16.57
CA ASP A 60 -8.44 7.52 -15.67
C ASP A 60 -7.66 7.87 -14.38
N PRO A 61 -6.87 8.96 -14.38
CA PRO A 61 -6.14 9.41 -13.20
C PRO A 61 -7.05 9.78 -12.01
N ALA A 62 -8.34 10.06 -12.23
CA ALA A 62 -9.27 10.31 -11.14
C ALA A 62 -9.69 9.01 -10.46
N ALA A 63 -9.92 7.94 -11.24
CA ALA A 63 -10.17 6.60 -10.69
C ALA A 63 -8.96 6.08 -9.90
N VAL A 64 -7.74 6.27 -10.43
CA VAL A 64 -6.50 5.84 -9.73
C VAL A 64 -6.30 6.59 -8.40
N ARG A 65 -6.52 7.91 -8.38
CA ARG A 65 -6.47 8.69 -7.12
C ARG A 65 -7.53 8.23 -6.13
N LEU A 66 -8.77 8.02 -6.57
CA LEU A 66 -9.83 7.49 -5.69
C LEU A 66 -9.48 6.09 -5.17
N ALA A 67 -8.93 5.20 -5.99
CA ALA A 67 -8.46 3.90 -5.54
C ALA A 67 -7.38 4.03 -4.46
N ALA A 68 -6.44 4.97 -4.57
CA ALA A 68 -5.46 5.23 -3.52
C ALA A 68 -6.10 5.65 -2.19
N TRP A 69 -7.14 6.50 -2.21
CA TRP A 69 -7.89 6.85 -0.98
C TRP A 69 -8.53 5.64 -0.30
N TYR A 70 -8.84 4.57 -1.04
CA TYR A 70 -9.57 3.42 -0.54
C TYR A 70 -8.74 2.14 -0.37
N HIS A 71 -7.56 1.99 -0.97
CA HIS A 71 -6.89 0.68 -1.06
C HIS A 71 -6.67 -0.01 0.28
N ASP A 72 -6.20 0.71 1.30
CA ASP A 72 -6.07 0.23 2.69
C ASP A 72 -7.01 0.94 3.67
N ILE A 73 -8.17 1.40 3.20
CA ILE A 73 -9.16 2.03 4.09
C ILE A 73 -9.60 1.05 5.20
N ALA A 74 -9.72 -0.23 4.88
CA ALA A 74 -9.80 -1.29 5.85
C ALA A 74 -8.41 -1.89 6.03
N TYR A 75 -7.89 -1.83 7.26
CA TYR A 75 -6.58 -2.38 7.58
C TYR A 75 -6.62 -3.01 8.96
N GLU A 76 -6.83 -4.33 8.97
CA GLU A 76 -6.72 -5.17 10.15
C GLU A 76 -5.68 -6.25 9.86
N PRO A 77 -4.48 -6.17 10.45
CA PRO A 77 -3.40 -7.13 10.21
C PRO A 77 -3.77 -8.61 10.44
N GLU A 78 -4.80 -8.89 11.24
CA GLU A 78 -5.30 -10.25 11.49
C GLU A 78 -6.22 -10.80 10.37
N ARG A 79 -6.65 -9.94 9.43
CA ARG A 79 -7.53 -10.32 8.33
C ARG A 79 -6.77 -10.68 7.07
N THR A 80 -7.38 -11.54 6.26
CA THR A 80 -6.87 -11.94 4.93
C THR A 80 -7.71 -11.37 3.79
N ASP A 81 -8.73 -10.58 4.11
CA ASP A 81 -9.70 -10.03 3.16
C ASP A 81 -9.78 -8.49 3.19
N ASN A 82 -8.70 -7.82 3.61
CA ASN A 82 -8.67 -6.36 3.76
C ASN A 82 -9.00 -5.67 2.44
N GLU A 83 -8.44 -6.10 1.32
CA GLU A 83 -8.68 -5.51 0.00
C GLU A 83 -10.12 -5.68 -0.45
N GLN A 84 -10.76 -6.83 -0.17
CA GLN A 84 -12.18 -7.02 -0.47
C GLN A 84 -13.07 -6.11 0.38
N VAL A 85 -12.73 -5.93 1.66
CA VAL A 85 -13.46 -5.00 2.54
C VAL A 85 -13.26 -3.55 2.08
N SER A 86 -12.04 -3.16 1.75
CA SER A 86 -11.69 -1.85 1.20
C SER A 86 -12.45 -1.57 -0.10
N ALA A 87 -12.48 -2.54 -1.02
CA ALA A 87 -13.20 -2.44 -2.30
C ALA A 87 -14.71 -2.28 -2.08
N ALA A 88 -15.30 -3.08 -1.19
CA ALA A 88 -16.71 -2.93 -0.82
C ALA A 88 -17.00 -1.58 -0.15
N ARG A 89 -16.08 -1.08 0.68
CA ARG A 89 -16.18 0.23 1.33
C ARG A 89 -16.12 1.37 0.31
N ALA A 90 -15.28 1.26 -0.71
CA ALA A 90 -15.21 2.19 -1.85
C ALA A 90 -16.52 2.23 -2.63
N ARG A 91 -17.07 1.06 -2.98
CA ARG A 91 -18.33 0.94 -3.72
C ARG A 91 -19.50 1.61 -3.01
N VAL A 92 -19.57 1.49 -1.67
CA VAL A 92 -20.60 2.15 -0.87
C VAL A 92 -20.32 3.65 -0.72
N GLY A 93 -19.08 4.03 -0.42
CA GLY A 93 -18.68 5.41 -0.14
C GLY A 93 -18.81 6.35 -1.33
N LEU A 94 -18.49 5.85 -2.53
CA LEU A 94 -18.50 6.65 -3.76
C LEU A 94 -19.86 6.68 -4.47
N ARG A 95 -20.85 5.90 -4.01
CA ARG A 95 -22.16 5.83 -4.64
C ARG A 95 -22.84 7.19 -4.67
N GLY A 96 -23.13 7.69 -5.87
CA GLY A 96 -23.76 8.99 -6.07
C GLY A 96 -22.82 10.19 -5.90
N LEU A 97 -21.55 9.97 -5.55
CA LEU A 97 -20.50 11.00 -5.57
C LEU A 97 -19.77 11.03 -6.91
N VAL A 98 -19.66 9.89 -7.59
CA VAL A 98 -19.03 9.75 -8.90
C VAL A 98 -19.88 8.85 -9.82
N PRO A 99 -19.66 8.86 -11.16
CA PRO A 99 -20.37 7.95 -12.07
C PRO A 99 -20.12 6.48 -11.74
N ASP A 100 -21.13 5.62 -11.93
CA ASP A 100 -21.06 4.20 -11.58
C ASP A 100 -19.86 3.47 -12.22
N GLY A 101 -19.53 3.77 -13.48
CA GLY A 101 -18.36 3.18 -14.14
C GLY A 101 -17.03 3.53 -13.47
N ARG A 102 -16.92 4.70 -12.81
CA ARG A 102 -15.74 5.04 -12.00
C ARG A 102 -15.73 4.28 -10.68
N VAL A 103 -16.90 4.04 -10.08
CA VAL A 103 -17.01 3.20 -8.88
C VAL A 103 -16.52 1.78 -9.17
N ASP A 104 -16.93 1.22 -10.32
CA ASP A 104 -16.51 -0.12 -10.74
C ASP A 104 -15.00 -0.19 -10.98
N GLU A 105 -14.41 0.83 -11.60
CA GLU A 105 -12.96 0.88 -11.81
C GLU A 105 -12.18 1.05 -10.48
N VAL A 106 -12.65 1.89 -9.58
CA VAL A 106 -12.04 2.04 -8.24
C VAL A 106 -12.07 0.72 -7.48
N GLU A 107 -13.20 0.01 -7.48
CA GLU A 107 -13.31 -1.29 -6.82
C GLU A 107 -12.31 -2.30 -7.42
N ARG A 108 -12.23 -2.38 -8.76
CA ARG A 108 -11.27 -3.25 -9.45
C ARG A 108 -9.82 -2.94 -9.08
N LEU A 109 -9.47 -1.65 -9.05
CA LEU A 109 -8.12 -1.19 -8.71
C LEU A 109 -7.76 -1.47 -7.25
N VAL A 110 -8.70 -1.30 -6.31
CA VAL A 110 -8.48 -1.67 -4.90
C VAL A 110 -8.29 -3.18 -4.76
N LEU A 111 -9.05 -4.01 -5.47
CA LEU A 111 -8.83 -5.46 -5.44
C LEU A 111 -7.48 -5.87 -6.03
N LEU A 112 -6.97 -5.10 -7.00
CA LEU A 112 -5.70 -5.37 -7.66
C LEU A 112 -4.49 -5.23 -6.72
N THR A 113 -4.58 -4.40 -5.68
CA THR A 113 -3.49 -4.23 -4.69
C THR A 113 -3.26 -5.46 -3.82
N ALA A 114 -4.14 -6.47 -3.82
CA ALA A 114 -3.88 -7.72 -3.12
C ALA A 114 -2.70 -8.52 -3.71
N GLY A 115 -2.43 -8.34 -5.02
CA GLY A 115 -1.36 -9.05 -5.72
C GLY A 115 -0.31 -8.16 -6.36
N HIS A 116 -0.61 -6.88 -6.54
CA HIS A 116 0.22 -5.89 -7.25
C HIS A 116 0.67 -6.35 -8.64
N ASP A 117 -0.17 -7.12 -9.34
CA ASP A 117 0.12 -7.71 -10.65
C ASP A 117 -0.87 -7.22 -11.72
N PRO A 118 -0.80 -5.95 -12.14
CA PRO A 118 -1.60 -5.45 -13.25
C PRO A 118 -1.25 -6.17 -14.55
N ALA A 119 -2.26 -6.36 -15.40
CA ALA A 119 -2.05 -6.86 -16.75
C ALA A 119 -1.17 -5.88 -17.57
N PRO A 120 -0.45 -6.35 -18.61
CA PRO A 120 0.43 -5.49 -19.40
C PRO A 120 -0.24 -4.26 -20.05
N ASP A 121 -1.55 -4.33 -20.28
CA ASP A 121 -2.39 -3.27 -20.85
C ASP A 121 -3.23 -2.53 -19.80
N ASP A 122 -3.06 -2.82 -18.50
CA ASP A 122 -3.76 -2.15 -17.40
C ASP A 122 -3.00 -0.89 -16.95
N ALA A 123 -3.18 0.20 -17.68
CA ALA A 123 -2.52 1.49 -17.42
C ALA A 123 -2.86 2.07 -16.03
N ASN A 124 -4.13 1.97 -15.61
CA ASN A 124 -4.56 2.46 -14.30
C ASN A 124 -3.97 1.63 -13.16
N GLY A 125 -4.01 0.30 -13.29
CA GLY A 125 -3.41 -0.62 -12.33
C GLY A 125 -1.90 -0.46 -12.22
N ALA A 126 -1.22 -0.27 -13.35
CA ALA A 126 0.20 0.05 -13.40
C ALA A 126 0.56 1.28 -12.57
N VAL A 127 -0.19 2.39 -12.73
CA VAL A 127 0.08 3.61 -11.95
C VAL A 127 -0.20 3.42 -10.46
N LEU A 128 -1.29 2.76 -10.08
CA LEU A 128 -1.61 2.51 -8.68
C LEU A 128 -0.55 1.63 -8.00
N CYS A 129 -0.24 0.48 -8.59
CA CYS A 129 0.72 -0.47 -8.02
C CYS A 129 2.14 0.12 -7.97
N ASP A 130 2.56 0.87 -9.00
CA ASP A 130 3.86 1.52 -8.99
C ASP A 130 3.98 2.56 -7.87
N ALA A 131 2.93 3.37 -7.66
CA ALA A 131 2.90 4.39 -6.62
C ALA A 131 2.87 3.77 -5.21
N ASP A 132 2.08 2.72 -5.00
CA ASP A 132 1.97 2.01 -3.72
C ASP A 132 3.28 1.30 -3.34
N LEU A 133 3.92 0.64 -4.30
CA LEU A 133 5.18 -0.08 -4.10
C LEU A 133 6.44 0.80 -4.16
N ALA A 134 6.31 2.12 -4.37
CA ALA A 134 7.46 3.01 -4.53
C ALA A 134 8.35 3.07 -3.27
N VAL A 135 7.79 2.82 -2.08
CA VAL A 135 8.56 2.75 -0.82
C VAL A 135 9.70 1.74 -0.88
N LEU A 136 9.53 0.68 -1.67
CA LEU A 136 10.54 -0.37 -1.81
C LEU A 136 11.83 0.17 -2.45
N ALA A 137 11.71 1.21 -3.28
CA ALA A 137 12.83 1.94 -3.89
C ALA A 137 13.25 3.19 -3.08
N GLY A 138 12.89 3.27 -1.81
CA GLY A 138 13.43 4.26 -0.90
C GLY A 138 14.95 4.11 -0.71
N PRO A 139 15.65 5.18 -0.30
CA PRO A 139 16.99 5.05 0.27
C PRO A 139 17.04 3.97 1.37
N PRO A 140 18.18 3.29 1.60
CA PRO A 140 18.23 2.14 2.52
C PRO A 140 17.77 2.44 3.95
N ASP A 141 18.01 3.65 4.46
CA ASP A 141 17.54 4.12 5.76
C ASP A 141 16.01 4.30 5.78
N ALA A 142 15.43 4.91 4.74
CA ALA A 142 13.98 5.03 4.60
C ALA A 142 13.30 3.66 4.46
N TYR A 143 13.90 2.73 3.70
CA TYR A 143 13.42 1.36 3.57
C TYR A 143 13.44 0.63 4.92
N ALA A 144 14.52 0.80 5.71
CA ALA A 144 14.60 0.21 7.04
C ALA A 144 13.52 0.76 7.98
N THR A 145 13.23 2.07 7.93
CA THR A 145 12.12 2.68 8.67
C THR A 145 10.77 2.08 8.24
N TYR A 146 10.53 1.94 6.94
CA TYR A 146 9.35 1.26 6.41
C TYR A 146 9.21 -0.17 6.95
N ALA A 147 10.25 -0.99 6.82
CA ALA A 147 10.22 -2.38 7.26
C ALA A 147 10.01 -2.51 8.79
N SER A 148 10.59 -1.59 9.59
CA SER A 148 10.34 -1.51 11.03
C SER A 148 8.90 -1.13 11.35
N ALA A 149 8.33 -0.14 10.66
CA ALA A 149 6.93 0.26 10.85
C ALA A 149 5.96 -0.89 10.51
N VAL A 150 6.21 -1.62 9.41
CA VAL A 150 5.46 -2.84 9.08
C VAL A 150 5.62 -3.89 10.19
N ARG A 151 6.83 -4.12 10.73
CA ARG A 151 7.01 -5.08 11.84
C ARG A 151 6.16 -4.72 13.06
N GLU A 152 6.02 -3.43 13.38
CA GLU A 152 5.22 -2.95 14.50
C GLU A 152 3.72 -3.21 14.31
N GLU A 153 3.18 -3.06 13.09
CA GLU A 153 1.77 -3.37 12.79
C GLU A 153 1.43 -4.84 13.02
N TYR A 154 2.40 -5.72 12.76
CA TYR A 154 2.28 -7.16 13.03
C TYR A 154 2.83 -7.57 14.41
N GLY A 155 2.91 -6.64 15.37
CA GLY A 155 3.44 -6.90 16.72
C GLY A 155 2.68 -7.98 17.51
N HIS A 156 1.46 -8.33 17.07
CA HIS A 156 0.66 -9.44 17.61
C HIS A 156 1.19 -10.83 17.21
N LEU A 157 1.96 -10.93 16.11
CA LEU A 157 2.59 -12.16 15.65
C LEU A 157 3.91 -12.42 16.38
N SER A 158 4.22 -13.70 16.58
CA SER A 158 5.57 -14.12 16.97
C SER A 158 6.59 -13.73 15.90
N ASP A 159 7.86 -13.64 16.29
CA ASP A 159 8.93 -13.34 15.33
C ASP A 159 9.05 -14.41 14.23
N GLU A 160 8.71 -15.67 14.53
CA GLU A 160 8.73 -16.75 13.55
C GLU A 160 7.62 -16.58 12.50
N GLU A 161 6.38 -16.36 12.96
CA GLU A 161 5.22 -16.14 12.10
C GLU A 161 5.40 -14.90 11.21
N PHE A 162 5.83 -13.77 11.81
CA PHE A 162 6.10 -12.56 11.05
C PHE A 162 7.22 -12.77 10.03
N THR A 163 8.33 -13.42 10.43
CA THR A 163 9.45 -13.68 9.52
C THR A 163 9.01 -14.53 8.33
N ALA A 164 8.24 -15.60 8.57
CA ALA A 164 7.73 -16.46 7.51
C ALA A 164 6.79 -15.71 6.56
N GLY A 165 5.84 -14.94 7.09
CA GLY A 165 4.90 -14.14 6.30
C GLY A 165 5.61 -13.06 5.49
N ARG A 166 6.55 -12.32 6.12
CA ARG A 166 7.31 -11.26 5.43
C ARG A 166 8.21 -11.83 4.33
N ILE A 167 8.84 -12.99 4.56
CA ILE A 167 9.58 -13.71 3.51
C ILE A 167 8.67 -14.01 2.31
N ALA A 168 7.48 -14.56 2.56
CA ALA A 168 6.54 -14.91 1.49
C ALA A 168 6.12 -13.68 0.66
N VAL A 169 5.85 -12.54 1.31
CA VAL A 169 5.54 -11.27 0.60
C VAL A 169 6.71 -10.81 -0.27
N LEU A 170 7.93 -10.79 0.27
CA LEU A 170 9.11 -10.35 -0.49
C LEU A 170 9.40 -11.30 -1.66
N GLU A 171 9.25 -12.61 -1.47
CA GLU A 171 9.44 -13.60 -2.52
C GLU A 171 8.37 -13.47 -3.62
N HIS A 172 7.11 -13.23 -3.26
CA HIS A 172 6.04 -12.95 -4.22
C HIS A 172 6.36 -11.72 -5.08
N LEU A 173 6.69 -10.59 -4.45
CA LEU A 173 7.01 -9.35 -5.15
C LEU A 173 8.25 -9.48 -6.06
N LEU A 174 9.29 -10.19 -5.60
CA LEU A 174 10.49 -10.46 -6.41
C LEU A 174 10.24 -11.45 -7.56
N ALA A 175 9.18 -12.26 -7.48
CA ALA A 175 8.81 -13.22 -8.52
C ALA A 175 7.91 -12.62 -9.61
N LEU A 176 7.39 -11.41 -9.42
CA LEU A 176 6.61 -10.70 -10.44
C LEU A 176 7.45 -10.52 -11.73
N PRO A 177 6.84 -10.63 -12.93
CA PRO A 177 7.55 -10.39 -14.18
C PRO A 177 8.20 -9.00 -14.26
N ALA A 178 7.55 -8.01 -13.64
CA ALA A 178 8.08 -6.67 -13.40
C ALA A 178 7.43 -6.10 -12.14
N LEU A 179 8.24 -5.59 -11.20
CA LEU A 179 7.73 -4.93 -9.99
C LEU A 179 7.07 -3.58 -10.31
N TYR A 180 7.70 -2.82 -11.22
CA TYR A 180 7.21 -1.53 -11.69
C TYR A 180 6.87 -1.60 -13.17
N ARG A 181 5.72 -1.07 -13.55
CA ARG A 181 5.06 -1.29 -14.85
C ARG A 181 5.16 -0.08 -15.75
N THR A 182 5.11 1.11 -15.18
CA THR A 182 5.36 2.33 -15.93
C THR A 182 6.85 2.43 -16.30
N PRO A 183 7.20 2.84 -17.53
CA PRO A 183 8.59 2.89 -17.95
C PRO A 183 9.48 3.81 -17.10
N GLU A 184 8.90 4.88 -16.54
CA GLU A 184 9.63 5.82 -15.68
C GLU A 184 9.96 5.18 -14.31
N ALA A 185 8.95 4.62 -13.63
CA ALA A 185 9.15 3.91 -12.37
C ALA A 185 10.14 2.75 -12.53
N ALA A 186 10.00 1.94 -13.57
CA ALA A 186 10.92 0.83 -13.84
C ALA A 186 12.38 1.29 -13.97
N ARG A 187 12.64 2.38 -14.70
CA ARG A 187 13.99 2.94 -14.85
C ARG A 187 14.56 3.49 -13.55
N GLN A 188 13.75 4.15 -12.74
CA GLN A 188 14.23 4.85 -11.56
C GLN A 188 14.32 3.95 -10.32
N TRP A 189 13.41 2.99 -10.19
CA TRP A 189 13.09 2.34 -8.91
C TRP A 189 13.44 0.85 -8.87
N ALA A 190 13.36 0.14 -10.01
CA ALA A 190 13.44 -1.33 -10.02
C ALA A 190 14.72 -1.89 -9.39
N ASP A 191 15.90 -1.39 -9.80
CA ASP A 191 17.18 -1.88 -9.28
C ASP A 191 17.31 -1.65 -7.77
N ARG A 192 16.85 -0.50 -7.28
CA ARG A 192 16.94 -0.18 -5.85
C ARG A 192 15.95 -1.00 -5.03
N ALA A 193 14.72 -1.17 -5.50
CA ALA A 193 13.73 -2.02 -4.84
C ALA A 193 14.19 -3.47 -4.75
N ALA A 194 14.72 -4.02 -5.85
CA ALA A 194 15.29 -5.36 -5.86
C ALA A 194 16.45 -5.51 -4.87
N ALA A 195 17.35 -4.53 -4.80
CA ALA A 195 18.45 -4.53 -3.84
C ALA A 195 17.97 -4.49 -2.38
N ASN A 196 17.02 -3.61 -2.06
CA ASN A 196 16.47 -3.47 -0.71
C ASN A 196 15.73 -4.75 -0.26
N MET A 197 14.81 -5.25 -1.10
CA MET A 197 14.05 -6.48 -0.79
C MET A 197 14.96 -7.70 -0.65
N THR A 198 15.97 -7.84 -1.53
CA THR A 198 16.94 -8.94 -1.44
C THR A 198 17.77 -8.86 -0.15
N ALA A 199 18.16 -7.66 0.27
CA ALA A 199 18.89 -7.46 1.51
C ALA A 199 18.05 -7.81 2.73
N GLU A 200 16.78 -7.39 2.78
CA GLU A 200 15.83 -7.76 3.83
C GLU A 200 15.60 -9.28 3.86
N LEU A 201 15.33 -9.89 2.70
CA LEU A 201 15.12 -11.33 2.57
C LEU A 201 16.32 -12.13 3.08
N ALA A 202 17.55 -11.69 2.77
CA ALA A 202 18.76 -12.34 3.28
C ALA A 202 18.91 -12.20 4.80
N LEU A 203 18.53 -11.07 5.39
CA LEU A 203 18.52 -10.86 6.85
C LEU A 203 17.50 -11.78 7.53
N LEU A 204 16.27 -11.83 7.02
CA LEU A 204 15.18 -12.64 7.55
C LEU A 204 15.51 -14.14 7.50
N ARG A 205 16.06 -14.64 6.38
CA ARG A 205 16.51 -16.03 6.25
C ARG A 205 17.61 -16.39 7.24
N ARG A 206 18.56 -15.49 7.51
CA ARG A 206 19.59 -15.69 8.55
C ARG A 206 18.99 -15.75 9.95
N ARG A 207 17.97 -14.93 10.23
CA ARG A 207 17.24 -14.95 11.50
C ARG A 207 16.51 -16.27 11.70
N ALA A 208 15.78 -16.73 10.68
CA ALA A 208 15.06 -18.01 10.72
C ALA A 208 16.01 -19.21 10.92
N ALA A 209 17.17 -19.20 10.26
CA ALA A 209 18.16 -20.27 10.40
C ALA A 209 18.86 -20.31 11.77
N SER A 210 18.90 -19.19 12.50
CA SER A 210 19.61 -19.10 13.79
C SER A 210 18.80 -19.68 14.97
N GLY A 211 17.50 -19.95 14.79
CA GLY A 211 16.60 -20.47 15.84
C GLY A 211 16.47 -19.56 17.07
N PRO A 212 15.54 -19.82 18.01
CA PRO A 212 15.57 -19.16 19.30
C PRO A 212 16.84 -19.59 20.05
N ALA A 213 17.67 -18.62 20.45
CA ALA A 213 18.80 -18.90 21.33
C ALA A 213 18.28 -19.53 22.64
N THR A 214 18.76 -20.72 22.99
CA THR A 214 18.50 -21.33 24.29
C THR A 214 18.93 -20.34 25.38
N PRO A 215 18.03 -19.94 26.30
CA PRO A 215 18.44 -19.07 27.40
C PRO A 215 19.54 -19.79 28.22
N PRO A 216 20.55 -19.06 28.72
CA PRO A 216 21.57 -19.66 29.57
C PRO A 216 20.89 -20.31 30.78
N PRO A 217 21.36 -21.49 31.25
CA PRO A 217 20.79 -22.13 32.42
C PRO A 217 20.85 -21.15 33.60
N ALA A 218 19.74 -21.04 34.33
CA ALA A 218 19.67 -20.22 35.53
C ALA A 218 20.79 -20.67 36.47
N ALA A 219 21.67 -19.73 36.83
CA ALA A 219 22.68 -19.96 37.85
C ALA A 219 21.95 -20.26 39.17
N GLY A 220 22.07 -21.50 39.64
CA GLY A 220 21.62 -21.94 40.96
C GLY A 220 22.54 -21.49 42.07
#